data_AF-B6K5X6-F1
#
_entry.id   AF-B6K5X6-F1
#
_cell.length_a   1.000
_cell.length_b   1.000
_cell.length_c   1.000
_cell.angle_alpha   90.00
_cell.angle_beta   90.00
_cell.angle_gamma   90.00
#
_symmetry.space_group_name_H-M   'P 1'
#
loop_
_entity.id
_entity.type
_entity.pdbx_description
1 polymer ?
#
loop_
_entity_poly.entity_id
_entity_poly.type
_entity_poly.pdbx_seq_one_letter_code
_entity_poly.pdbx_strand_id
1 'polypeptide(L)' 'MAPIYPKSRLKRLVKQKTNRPIENGALDLMYMDYCIFLQTLLKESNIEAAKEKEKQIQASHIERAENETLAKFRG' A
#
# COMPACT_ATOMS: atom_id res chain seq x y z
N MET A 1 9.85 -19.30 -5.60
CA MET A 1 9.90 -18.07 -4.78
C MET A 1 9.33 -16.93 -5.59
N ALA A 2 8.25 -16.29 -5.13
CA ALA A 2 7.75 -15.09 -5.81
C ALA A 2 8.82 -13.98 -5.71
N PRO A 3 9.11 -13.23 -6.78
CA PRO A 3 10.05 -12.12 -6.68
C PRO A 3 9.49 -11.12 -5.68
N ILE A 4 10.32 -10.73 -4.70
CA ILE A 4 10.01 -9.74 -3.66
C ILE A 4 9.56 -8.40 -4.28
N TYR A 5 9.89 -8.17 -5.55
CA TYR A 5 9.52 -6.95 -6.27
C TYR A 5 9.07 -7.25 -7.71
N PRO A 6 7.76 -7.21 -8.01
CA PRO A 6 7.22 -7.49 -9.34
C PRO A 6 7.31 -6.26 -10.29
N LYS A 7 8.54 -5.86 -10.65
CA LYS A 7 8.83 -4.69 -11.52
C LYS A 7 8.01 -4.63 -12.81
N SER A 8 7.92 -5.74 -13.54
CA SER A 8 7.21 -5.81 -14.83
C SER A 8 5.72 -5.53 -14.69
N ARG A 9 5.10 -6.03 -13.60
CA ARG A 9 3.69 -5.83 -13.30
C ARG A 9 3.42 -4.38 -12.93
N LEU A 10 4.27 -3.79 -12.09
CA LEU A 10 4.15 -2.38 -11.71
C LEU A 10 4.29 -1.47 -12.93
N LYS A 11 5.31 -1.69 -13.77
CA LYS A 11 5.49 -0.92 -15.01
C LYS A 11 4.26 -0.98 -15.92
N ARG A 12 3.67 -2.17 -16.08
CA ARG A 12 2.45 -2.36 -16.86
C ARG A 12 1.26 -1.62 -16.24
N LEU A 13 1.07 -1.74 -14.93
CA LEU A 13 -0.03 -1.08 -14.21
C LEU A 13 0.05 0.43 -14.34
N VAL A 14 1.22 1.02 -14.11
CA VAL A 14 1.35 2.47 -14.16
C VAL A 14 1.19 2.98 -15.59
N LYS A 15 1.77 2.31 -16.59
CA LYS A 15 1.55 2.67 -18.00
C LYS A 15 0.07 2.65 -18.37
N GLN A 16 -0.70 1.68 -17.88
CA GLN A 16 -2.15 1.62 -18.12
C GLN A 16 -2.92 2.77 -17.44
N LYS A 17 -2.47 3.22 -16.27
CA LYS A 17 -3.17 4.26 -15.48
C LYS A 17 -2.77 5.68 -15.86
N THR A 18 -1.53 5.93 -16.23
CA THR A 18 -1.02 7.27 -16.56
C THR A 18 -0.89 7.52 -18.06
N ASN A 19 -0.97 6.45 -18.88
CA ASN A 19 -0.66 6.46 -20.32
C ASN A 19 0.73 7.05 -20.65
N ARG A 20 1.67 7.02 -19.70
CA ARG A 20 3.03 7.54 -19.85
C ARG A 20 4.07 6.45 -19.62
N PRO A 21 5.17 6.44 -20.37
CA PRO A 21 6.32 5.62 -20.04
C PRO A 21 6.95 6.13 -18.74
N ILE A 22 7.42 5.21 -17.90
CA ILE A 22 8.11 5.53 -16.64
C ILE A 22 9.46 4.84 -16.61
N GLU A 23 10.45 5.57 -16.11
CA GLU A 23 11.81 5.09 -15.92
C GLU A 23 11.93 4.09 -14.77
N ASN A 24 12.95 3.23 -14.82
CA ASN A 24 13.09 2.15 -13.84
C ASN A 24 13.37 2.69 -12.42
N GLY A 25 14.10 3.80 -12.26
CA GLY A 25 14.35 4.39 -10.94
C GLY A 25 13.09 4.94 -10.28
N ALA A 26 12.19 5.55 -11.05
CA ALA A 26 10.90 6.04 -10.56
C ALA A 26 9.96 4.88 -10.15
N LEU A 27 10.02 3.75 -10.85
CA LEU A 27 9.28 2.55 -10.43
C LEU A 27 9.77 2.03 -9.08
N ASP A 28 11.08 2.05 -8.84
CA ASP A 28 11.68 1.57 -7.60
C ASP A 28 11.25 2.45 -6.41
N LEU A 29 11.21 3.76 -6.59
CA LEU A 29 10.68 4.70 -5.59
C LEU A 29 9.18 4.50 -5.33
N MET A 30 8.38 4.33 -6.38
CA MET A 30 6.94 4.08 -6.25
C MET A 30 6.66 2.76 -5.51
N TYR A 31 7.49 1.74 -5.72
CA TYR A 31 7.38 0.49 -4.98
C TYR A 31 7.74 0.65 -3.51
N MET A 32 8.79 1.43 -3.21
CA MET A 32 9.14 1.75 -1.82
C MET A 32 8.02 2.52 -1.13
N ASP A 33 7.44 3.52 -1.80
CA ASP A 33 6.30 4.28 -1.29
C ASP A 33 5.09 3.36 -1.00
N TYR A 34 4.77 2.45 -1.92
CA TYR A 34 3.73 1.43 -1.70
C TYR A 34 4.03 0.52 -0.49
N CYS A 35 5.29 0.11 -0.29
CA CYS A 35 5.68 -0.68 0.88
C CYS A 35 5.53 0.11 2.19
N ILE A 36 5.80 1.43 2.17
CA ILE A 36 5.61 2.31 3.31
C ILE A 36 4.11 2.46 3.59
N PHE A 37 3.29 2.65 2.54
CA PHE A 37 1.84 2.68 2.64
C PHE A 37 1.27 1.42 3.31
N LEU A 38 1.68 0.22 2.88
CA LEU A 38 1.22 -1.03 3.49
C LEU A 38 1.62 -1.15 4.96
N GLN A 39 2.84 -0.73 5.33
CA GLN A 39 3.27 -0.73 6.72
C GLN A 39 2.43 0.23 7.57
N THR A 40 2.12 1.43 7.06
CA THR A 40 1.25 2.37 7.75
C THR A 40 -0.17 1.80 7.88
N LEU A 41 -0.73 1.25 6.81
CA LEU A 41 -2.07 0.65 6.83
C LEU A 41 -2.19 -0.46 7.88
N LEU A 42 -1.19 -1.36 7.95
CA LEU A 42 -1.16 -2.43 8.95
C LEU A 42 -1.00 -1.90 10.38
N LYS A 43 -0.21 -0.84 10.57
CA LYS A 43 -0.07 -0.20 11.88
C LYS A 43 -1.39 0.40 12.36
N GLU A 44 -2.09 1.14 11.50
CA GLU A 44 -3.39 1.73 11.83
C GLU A 44 -4.46 0.64 12.04
N SER A 45 -4.46 -0.40 11.20
CA SER A 45 -5.39 -1.54 11.36
C SER A 45 -5.18 -2.29 12.68
N ASN A 46 -3.93 -2.41 13.16
CA ASN A 46 -3.64 -2.99 14.48
C ASN A 46 -4.15 -2.10 15.62
N ILE A 47 -4.09 -0.78 15.47
CA ILE A 47 -4.64 0.16 16.46
C ILE A 47 -6.15 0.01 16.54
N GLU A 48 -6.84 -0.09 15.40
CA GLU A 48 -8.29 -0.34 15.35
C GLU A 48 -8.65 -1.69 16.00
N ALA A 49 -7.91 -2.77 15.69
CA ALA A 49 -8.10 -4.07 16.33
C ALA A 49 -7.93 -4.00 17.86
N ALA A 50 -6.91 -3.27 18.33
CA ALA A 50 -6.67 -3.09 19.76
C ALA A 50 -7.78 -2.30 20.46
N LYS A 51 -8.40 -1.32 19.79
CA LYS A 51 -9.57 -0.58 20.33
C LYS A 51 -10.77 -1.50 20.54
N GLU A 52 -10.99 -2.45 19.64
CA GLU A 52 -12.06 -3.44 19.72
C GLU A 52 -11.71 -4.66 20.60
N LYS A 53 -10.51 -4.68 21.20
CA LYS A 53 -9.96 -5.79 22.01
C LYS A 53 -9.85 -7.11 21.24
N GLU A 54 -9.69 -7.01 19.92
CA GLU A 54 -9.50 -8.17 19.06
C GLU A 54 -8.01 -8.54 18.96
N LYS A 55 -7.74 -9.85 18.93
CA LYS A 55 -6.37 -10.38 18.84
C LYS A 55 -5.85 -10.48 17.40
N GLN A 56 -6.73 -10.33 16.41
CA GLN A 56 -6.41 -10.44 15.00
C GLN A 56 -7.01 -9.27 14.23
N ILE A 57 -6.38 -8.90 13.11
CA ILE A 57 -6.91 -7.89 12.21
C ILE A 57 -8.06 -8.51 11.42
N GLN A 58 -9.26 -7.93 11.54
CA GLN A 58 -10.40 -8.23 10.68
C GLN A 58 -10.51 -7.23 9.52
N ALA A 59 -11.33 -7.60 8.53
CA ALA A 59 -11.59 -6.74 7.36
C ALA A 59 -12.14 -5.36 7.76
N SER A 60 -13.00 -5.30 8.79
CA SER A 60 -13.56 -4.06 9.33
C SER A 60 -12.49 -3.07 9.80
N HIS A 61 -11.41 -3.55 10.43
CA HIS A 61 -10.31 -2.70 10.89
C HIS A 61 -9.54 -2.10 9.71
N ILE A 62 -9.35 -2.89 8.65
CA ILE A 62 -8.65 -2.45 7.44
C ILE A 62 -9.46 -1.40 6.72
N GLU A 63 -10.77 -1.61 6.52
CA GLU A 63 -11.65 -0.63 5.85
C GLU A 63 -11.67 0.73 6.55
N ARG A 64 -11.62 0.74 7.89
CA ARG A 64 -11.54 1.98 8.67
C ARG A 64 -10.17 2.64 8.53
N ALA A 65 -9.10 1.85 8.69
CA ALA A 65 -7.72 2.32 8.57
C ALA A 65 -7.38 2.78 7.13
N GLU A 66 -8.03 2.23 6.11
CA GLU A 66 -7.78 2.53 4.71
C GLU A 66 -8.07 3.99 4.39
N ASN A 67 -9.22 4.51 4.82
CA ASN A 67 -9.59 5.90 4.53
C ASN A 67 -8.60 6.90 5.15
N GLU A 68 -8.16 6.65 6.39
CA GLU A 68 -7.17 7.49 7.06
C GLU A 68 -5.79 7.36 6.41
N THR A 69 -5.38 6.14 6.07
CA THR A 69 -4.08 5.90 5.43
C THR A 69 -4.04 6.52 4.04
N LEU A 70 -5.09 6.36 3.22
CA LEU A 70 -5.18 7.01 1.91
C LEU A 70 -5.14 8.53 2.02
N ALA A 71 -5.74 9.12 3.07
CA ALA A 71 -5.66 10.56 3.31
C ALA A 71 -4.22 11.02 3.63
N LYS A 72 -3.42 10.20 4.34
CA LYS A 72 -2.02 10.51 4.66
C LYS A 72 -1.09 10.46 3.43
N PHE A 73 -1.39 9.61 2.45
CA PHE A 73 -0.56 9.40 1.25
C PHE A 73 -1.08 10.13 -0.01
N ARG A 74 -2.01 11.07 0.17
CA ARG A 74 -2.65 11.84 -0.92
C ARG A 74 -1.79 12.94 -1.55
N GLY A 75 -0.46 12.81 -1.47
CA GLY A 75 0.56 13.81 -1.84
C GLY A 75 0.23 14.65 -3.06
#